data_AF-A0A2V9X5X2-F1
#
_entry.id   AF-A0A2V9X5X2-F1
#
_cell.length_a   1.000
_cell.length_b   1.000
_cell.length_c   1.000
_cell.angle_alpha   90.00
_cell.angle_beta   90.00
_cell.angle_gamma   90.00
#
_symmetry.space_group_name_H-M   'P 1'
#
loop_
_entity.id
_entity.type
_entity.pdbx_description
1 polymer ?
#
loop_
_entity_poly.entity_id
_entity_poly.type
_entity_poly.pdbx_seq_one_letter_code
_entity_poly.pdbx_strand_id
1 'polypeptide(L)'
;MGKAIFWIAAFLEILSACQWRQSPGEGEADLVIRNARVYTVDAQRPWAQAVAIKGDHIRWVGDQKDVGAYIGPATKVMDAEGRMVLPGFID
;
A
#
# COMPACT_ATOMS: atom_id res chain seq x y z
N MET A 1 12.16 -46.50 -27.63
CA MET A 1 12.68 -45.13 -27.45
C MET A 1 11.55 -44.13 -27.22
N GLY A 2 10.65 -44.36 -26.25
CA GLY A 2 9.45 -43.52 -26.06
C GLY A 2 9.06 -43.25 -24.60
N LYS A 3 9.85 -43.74 -23.63
CA LYS A 3 9.56 -43.57 -22.20
C LYS A 3 10.25 -42.34 -21.58
N ALA A 4 11.39 -41.91 -22.15
CA ALA A 4 12.16 -40.77 -21.64
C ALA A 4 11.49 -39.42 -21.94
N ILE A 5 10.68 -39.32 -23.00
CA ILE A 5 9.99 -38.08 -23.38
C ILE A 5 8.77 -37.82 -22.50
N PHE A 6 8.11 -38.87 -21.99
CA PHE A 6 6.95 -38.75 -21.08
C PHE A 6 7.31 -38.27 -19.67
N TRP A 7 8.57 -38.45 -19.22
CA TRP A 7 8.99 -38.05 -17.87
C TRP A 7 9.40 -36.57 -17.77
N ILE A 8 9.70 -35.91 -18.88
CA ILE A 8 10.10 -34.49 -18.90
C ILE A 8 8.87 -33.56 -18.83
N ALA A 9 7.74 -33.96 -19.41
CA ALA A 9 6.51 -33.16 -19.40
C ALA A 9 5.86 -33.06 -18.00
N ALA A 10 5.97 -34.10 -17.17
CA ALA A 10 5.37 -34.13 -15.83
C ALA A 10 6.11 -33.23 -14.81
N PHE A 11 7.38 -32.88 -15.07
CA PHE A 11 8.18 -32.04 -14.17
C PHE A 11 8.03 -30.54 -14.47
N LEU A 12 7.50 -30.17 -15.64
CA LEU A 12 7.32 -28.78 -16.06
C LEU A 12 6.01 -28.15 -15.54
N GLU A 13 5.09 -28.97 -15.04
CA GLU A 13 3.78 -28.54 -14.52
C GLU A 13 3.86 -28.01 -13.07
N ILE A 14 4.89 -28.38 -12.30
CA ILE A 14 4.97 -28.07 -10.86
C ILE A 14 5.50 -26.64 -10.59
N LEU A 15 6.17 -26.02 -11.57
CA LEU A 15 6.75 -24.67 -11.40
C LEU A 15 5.74 -23.51 -11.54
N SER A 16 4.51 -23.79 -11.97
CA SER A 16 3.47 -22.74 -12.14
C SER A 16 2.72 -22.38 -10.84
N ALA A 17 2.95 -23.10 -9.74
CA ALA A 17 2.25 -22.85 -8.47
C ALA A 17 2.71 -21.57 -7.74
N CYS A 18 3.78 -20.92 -8.22
CA CYS A 18 4.21 -19.61 -7.74
C CYS A 18 3.77 -18.48 -8.69
N GLN A 19 2.58 -18.55 -9.27
CA GLN A 19 1.91 -17.33 -9.71
C GLN A 19 1.26 -16.70 -8.47
N TRP A 20 2.12 -16.07 -7.65
CA TRP A 20 1.79 -15.00 -6.71
C TRP A 20 0.87 -14.01 -7.43
N ARG A 21 -0.43 -14.28 -7.33
CA ARG A 21 -1.45 -13.42 -7.90
C ARG A 21 -1.49 -12.20 -7.01
N GLN A 22 -0.70 -11.18 -7.37
CA GLN A 22 -0.78 -9.85 -6.76
C GLN A 22 -2.25 -9.45 -6.80
N SER A 23 -2.85 -9.30 -5.63
CA SER A 23 -4.26 -8.95 -5.58
C SER A 23 -4.40 -7.50 -6.04
N PRO A 24 -5.34 -7.18 -6.95
CA PRO A 24 -5.63 -5.80 -7.30
C PRO A 24 -5.89 -5.02 -6.00
N GLY A 25 -5.16 -3.93 -5.77
CA GLY A 25 -5.26 -3.13 -4.55
C GLY A 25 -4.34 -3.53 -3.40
N GLU A 26 -3.46 -4.53 -3.57
CA GLU A 26 -2.51 -4.92 -2.53
C GLU A 26 -1.49 -3.82 -2.26
N GLY A 27 -1.22 -2.86 -3.15
CA GLY A 27 -0.39 -1.68 -2.91
C GLY A 27 -1.16 -0.39 -2.58
N GLU A 28 -2.48 -0.40 -2.78
CA GLU A 28 -3.32 0.79 -2.72
C GLU A 28 -3.84 1.05 -1.30
N ALA A 29 -4.28 2.27 -1.03
CA ALA A 29 -4.95 2.68 0.20
C ALA A 29 -6.46 2.77 0.02
N ASP A 30 -7.22 2.65 1.10
CA ASP A 30 -8.67 2.92 1.08
C ASP A 30 -8.94 4.43 1.23
N LEU A 31 -8.11 5.12 2.02
CA LEU A 31 -8.16 6.57 2.21
C LEU A 31 -6.75 7.17 2.11
N VAL A 32 -6.62 8.26 1.35
CA VAL A 32 -5.46 9.15 1.35
C VAL A 32 -5.89 10.53 1.81
N ILE A 33 -5.25 11.04 2.85
CA ILE A 33 -5.35 12.44 3.27
C ILE A 33 -4.09 13.14 2.82
N ARG A 34 -4.21 14.16 1.97
CA ARG A 34 -3.07 14.86 1.36
C ARG A 34 -3.16 16.36 1.60
N ASN A 35 -2.07 17.07 1.28
CA ASN A 35 -1.97 18.52 1.47
C ASN A 35 -2.29 18.91 2.92
N ALA A 36 -1.75 18.15 3.87
CA ALA A 36 -2.02 18.29 5.30
C ALA A 36 -0.77 18.72 6.06
N ARG A 37 -0.95 19.16 7.30
CA ARG A 37 0.12 19.21 8.31
C ARG A 37 -0.12 18.06 9.28
N VAL A 38 0.48 16.90 8.99
CA VAL A 38 0.30 15.67 9.79
C VAL A 38 1.30 15.66 10.92
N TYR A 39 0.82 15.61 12.17
CA TYR A 39 1.66 15.44 13.34
C TYR A 39 1.81 13.94 13.65
N THR A 40 3.04 13.42 13.58
CA THR A 40 3.32 11.97 13.69
C THR A 40 3.67 11.53 15.11
N VAL A 41 4.02 12.47 16.00
CA VAL A 41 4.59 12.20 17.34
C VAL A 41 5.95 11.49 17.31
N ASP A 42 6.52 11.25 16.13
CA ASP A 42 7.88 10.75 15.98
C ASP A 42 8.88 11.89 16.19
N ALA A 43 9.78 11.76 17.17
CA ALA A 43 10.79 12.78 17.47
C ALA A 43 11.77 13.01 16.30
N GLN A 44 12.02 11.99 15.47
CA GLN A 44 12.92 12.11 14.31
C GLN A 44 12.23 12.72 13.10
N ARG A 45 10.91 12.52 12.96
CA ARG A 45 10.11 13.07 11.86
C ARG A 45 8.74 13.53 12.33
N PRO A 46 8.63 14.63 13.09
CA PRO A 46 7.39 15.06 13.75
C PRO A 46 6.31 15.54 12.79
N TRP A 47 6.70 15.88 11.56
CA TRP A 47 5.80 16.42 10.53
C TRP A 47 5.85 15.60 9.25
N ALA A 48 4.67 15.41 8.67
CA ALA A 48 4.47 14.87 7.34
C ALA A 48 3.39 15.68 6.61
N GLN A 49 3.22 15.42 5.32
CA GLN A 49 2.31 16.17 4.44
C GLN A 49 1.10 15.35 3.99
N ALA A 50 1.17 14.03 4.11
CA ALA A 50 0.10 13.12 3.73
C ALA A 50 0.16 11.80 4.51
N VAL A 51 -0.98 11.12 4.60
CA VAL A 51 -1.14 9.80 5.20
C VAL A 51 -2.03 8.92 4.32
N ALA A 52 -1.65 7.65 4.18
CA ALA A 52 -2.38 6.63 3.45
C ALA A 52 -2.81 5.52 4.41
N ILE A 53 -4.10 5.18 4.38
CA ILE A 53 -4.76 4.29 5.33
C ILE A 53 -5.35 3.10 4.56
N LYS A 54 -5.13 1.88 5.07
CA LYS A 54 -5.72 0.64 4.56
C LYS A 54 -6.41 -0.08 5.71
N GLY A 55 -7.73 -0.23 5.62
CA GLY A 55 -8.56 -0.70 6.72
C GLY A 55 -8.35 0.13 7.98
N ASP A 56 -7.89 -0.54 9.03
CA ASP A 56 -7.58 -0.03 10.36
C ASP A 56 -6.11 0.36 10.56
N HIS A 57 -5.27 0.26 9.53
CA HIS A 57 -3.83 0.53 9.62
C HIS A 57 -3.40 1.75 8.80
N ILE A 58 -2.45 2.52 9.34
CA ILE A 58 -1.68 3.49 8.56
C ILE A 58 -0.65 2.72 7.76
N ARG A 59 -0.81 2.70 6.43
CA ARG A 59 0.09 2.01 5.53
C ARG A 59 1.33 2.84 5.20
N TRP A 60 1.17 4.15 5.15
CA TRP A 60 2.25 5.08 4.82
C TRP A 60 1.98 6.49 5.33
N VAL A 61 3.03 7.21 5.71
CA VAL A 61 3.01 8.61 6.11
C VAL A 61 4.28 9.31 5.62
N GLY A 62 4.17 10.50 5.03
CA GLY A 62 5.33 11.18 4.45
C GLY A 62 5.02 12.40 3.60
N ASP A 63 5.85 12.65 2.59
CA ASP A 63 5.83 13.86 1.76
C ASP A 63 4.75 13.83 0.67
N GLN A 64 4.18 14.99 0.35
CA GLN A 64 3.06 15.12 -0.59
C GLN A 64 3.31 14.47 -1.96
N LYS A 65 4.56 14.52 -2.43
CA LYS A 65 4.96 14.02 -3.75
C LYS A 65 4.89 12.48 -3.86
N ASP A 66 5.00 11.77 -2.74
CA ASP A 66 5.17 10.31 -2.73
C ASP A 66 3.85 9.56 -2.48
N VAL A 67 2.83 10.25 -1.92
CA VAL A 67 1.55 9.62 -1.56
C VAL A 67 0.77 9.10 -2.77
N GLY A 68 1.04 9.62 -3.97
CA GLY A 68 0.40 9.19 -5.21
C GLY A 68 0.59 7.70 -5.50
N ALA A 69 1.68 7.08 -5.01
CA ALA A 69 1.94 5.66 -5.17
C ALA A 69 0.90 4.74 -4.47
N TYR A 70 0.12 5.29 -3.53
CA TYR A 70 -0.91 4.57 -2.78
C TYR A 70 -2.32 4.82 -3.30
N ILE A 71 -2.49 5.63 -4.35
CA ILE A 71 -3.80 5.96 -4.92
C ILE A 71 -4.14 4.98 -6.04
N GLY A 72 -5.19 4.20 -5.82
CA GLY A 72 -5.80 3.32 -6.81
C GLY A 72 -7.22 3.73 -7.18
N PRO A 73 -7.88 2.96 -8.08
CA PRO A 73 -9.22 3.27 -8.57
C PRO A 73 -10.28 3.34 -7.47
N ALA A 74 -10.09 2.62 -6.36
CA ALA A 74 -11.02 2.59 -5.23
C ALA A 74 -10.62 3.52 -4.07
N THR A 75 -9.45 4.17 -4.13
CA THR A 75 -8.95 5.01 -3.04
C THR A 75 -9.77 6.29 -2.93
N LYS A 76 -10.31 6.57 -1.74
CA LYS A 76 -10.86 7.87 -1.42
C LYS A 76 -9.73 8.86 -1.17
N VAL A 77 -9.69 9.96 -1.92
CA VAL A 77 -8.70 11.02 -1.73
C VAL A 77 -9.37 12.22 -1.06
N MET A 78 -8.84 12.65 0.09
CA MET A 78 -9.26 13.83 0.83
C MET A 78 -8.14 14.88 0.79
N ASP A 79 -8.44 16.05 0.25
CA ASP A 79 -7.56 17.21 0.34
C ASP A 79 -7.78 17.93 1.66
N ALA A 80 -6.73 18.07 2.46
CA ALA A 80 -6.81 18.75 3.76
C ALA A 80 -6.63 20.26 3.63
N GLU A 81 -6.30 20.82 2.46
CA GLU A 81 -6.16 22.26 2.23
C GLU A 81 -5.21 22.96 3.23
N GLY A 82 -4.12 22.29 3.61
CA GLY A 82 -3.15 22.76 4.59
C GLY A 82 -3.57 22.60 6.06
N ARG A 83 -4.76 22.04 6.34
CA ARG A 83 -5.25 21.80 7.71
C ARG A 83 -4.44 20.71 8.42
N MET A 84 -4.56 20.68 9.75
CA MET A 84 -3.81 19.72 10.59
C MET A 84 -4.52 18.37 10.70
N VAL A 85 -3.72 17.31 10.73
CA VAL A 85 -4.12 15.95 11.10
C VAL A 85 -3.36 15.59 12.37
N LEU A 86 -4.10 15.23 13.42
CA LEU A 86 -3.56 14.84 14.71
C LEU A 86 -3.88 13.36 14.98
N PRO A 87 -3.07 12.66 15.78
CA PRO A 87 -3.49 11.42 16.40
C PRO A 87 -4.78 11.65 17.21
N GLY A 88 -5.63 10.64 17.28
CA GLY A 88 -6.80 10.66 18.16
C GLY A 88 -6.37 10.80 19.63
N PHE A 89 -7.15 11.55 20.40
CA PHE A 89 -6.99 11.62 21.85
C PHE A 89 -7.57 10.37 22.53
N ILE A 90 -7.02 10.01 23.69
CA ILE A 90 -7.46 8.88 24.54
C ILE A 90 -7.71 9.46 25.94
N ASP A 91 -8.80 9.03 26.59
CA ASP A 91 -9.19 9.36 27.97
C ASP A 91 -9.48 8.04 28.72
#